data_AF-A0A1U8EII9-F1
#
_entry.id   AF-A0A1U8EII9-F1
#
_cell.length_a   1.000
_cell.length_b   1.000
_cell.length_c   1.000
_cell.angle_alpha   90.00
_cell.angle_beta   90.00
_cell.angle_gamma   90.00
#
_symmetry.space_group_name_H-M   'P 1'
#
loop_
_entity.id
_entity.type
_entity.pdbx_description
1 polymer ?
#
loop_
_entity_poly.entity_id
_entity_poly.type
_entity_poly.pdbx_seq_one_letter_code
_entity_poly.pdbx_strand_id
1 'polypeptide(L)'
;MEKASGKTSNNNNARLAIMELANMISVPMSLNAVVKLKVADAIWEVGSNTPLSPAEILAKIRGPQGGGDSENLQRILRMLMSYGVFEEHVVDDVSQRRYSLAEVGKSLVTDVDSLSHGSYVLQHHQDALMRAWTMVHEAVNDSSTEPFVKANGEPAYNYYGKNPEMNSIMLNAMSGVSVPFMKAILEGYDGFQGVKTLVDVGGSGGDCLKMILEKHSSIQLGINFDLPEVVEKAPQIPRVKHIGGDMFNSIPKGDAIFMKWVLTTWTDDECKQIMKSCYNALPEKGKFIACEPVLPHHTDDSKRTRALLEGDIFVMTIYRAKGKHRTEEEYRQLGRSAGFADCRGFYIDHFFTTLEFQKL
;
A
#
# COMPACT_ATOMS: atom_id res chain seq x y z
N MET A 1 -26.65 -32.60 -28.47
CA MET A 1 -26.54 -31.15 -28.74
C MET A 1 -26.02 -30.34 -27.55
N GLU A 2 -26.08 -30.82 -26.29
CA GLU A 2 -25.59 -30.07 -25.11
C GLU A 2 -24.06 -29.91 -24.99
N LYS A 3 -23.25 -30.83 -25.54
CA LYS A 3 -21.77 -30.70 -25.47
C LYS A 3 -21.19 -29.57 -26.34
N ALA A 4 -21.95 -29.07 -27.32
CA ALA A 4 -21.51 -27.99 -28.21
C ALA A 4 -21.82 -26.60 -27.65
N SER A 5 -22.88 -26.43 -26.84
CA SER A 5 -23.23 -25.12 -26.26
C SER A 5 -22.29 -24.72 -25.13
N GLY A 6 -21.87 -25.67 -24.28
CA GLY A 6 -20.91 -25.41 -23.19
C GLY A 6 -19.50 -25.05 -23.69
N LYS A 7 -19.04 -25.69 -24.78
CA LYS A 7 -17.72 -25.40 -25.36
C LYS A 7 -17.67 -24.04 -26.07
N THR A 8 -18.76 -23.63 -26.72
CA THR A 8 -18.89 -22.32 -27.37
C THR A 8 -19.05 -21.18 -26.35
N SER A 9 -19.80 -21.40 -25.26
CA SER A 9 -19.94 -20.42 -24.16
C SER A 9 -18.60 -20.16 -23.45
N ASN A 10 -17.82 -21.21 -23.16
CA ASN A 10 -16.49 -21.06 -22.56
C ASN A 10 -15.50 -20.30 -23.46
N ASN A 11 -15.55 -20.51 -24.79
CA ASN A 11 -14.71 -19.78 -25.74
C ASN A 11 -15.08 -18.29 -25.81
N ASN A 12 -16.37 -17.96 -25.74
CA ASN A 12 -16.83 -16.57 -25.73
C ASN A 12 -16.40 -15.84 -24.46
N ASN A 13 -16.47 -16.49 -23.30
CA ASN A 13 -16.03 -15.89 -22.03
C ASN A 13 -14.51 -15.64 -22.03
N ALA A 14 -13.71 -16.56 -22.55
CA ALA A 14 -12.26 -16.39 -22.68
C ALA A 14 -11.89 -15.20 -23.60
N ARG A 15 -12.65 -15.01 -24.69
CA ARG A 15 -12.46 -13.87 -25.61
C ARG A 15 -12.76 -12.53 -24.95
N LEU A 16 -13.82 -12.45 -24.13
CA LEU A 16 -14.13 -11.24 -23.37
C LEU A 16 -13.06 -10.96 -22.31
N ALA A 17 -12.63 -11.99 -21.57
CA ALA A 17 -11.63 -11.85 -20.52
C ALA A 17 -10.28 -11.35 -21.05
N ILE A 18 -9.80 -11.86 -22.20
CA ILE A 18 -8.53 -11.38 -22.77
C ILE A 18 -8.63 -9.95 -23.29
N MET A 19 -9.79 -9.52 -23.79
CA MET A 19 -10.02 -8.14 -24.18
C MET A 19 -10.02 -7.20 -22.98
N GLU A 20 -10.60 -7.61 -21.85
CA GLU A 20 -10.54 -6.85 -20.60
C GLU A 20 -9.09 -6.70 -20.11
N LEU A 21 -8.35 -7.81 -20.02
CA LEU A 21 -6.95 -7.81 -19.58
C LEU A 21 -6.06 -6.92 -20.46
N ALA A 22 -6.21 -6.99 -21.79
CA ALA A 22 -5.42 -6.18 -22.71
C ALA A 22 -5.70 -4.67 -22.58
N ASN A 23 -6.92 -4.29 -22.18
CA ASN A 23 -7.34 -2.90 -22.05
C ASN A 23 -7.30 -2.39 -20.59
N MET A 24 -6.87 -3.23 -19.64
CA MET A 24 -6.95 -2.99 -18.20
C MET A 24 -6.28 -1.68 -17.78
N ILE A 25 -5.24 -1.23 -18.50
CA ILE A 25 -4.57 0.06 -18.26
C ILE A 25 -5.52 1.26 -18.26
N SER A 26 -6.66 1.15 -18.96
CA SER A 26 -7.68 2.21 -19.00
C SER A 26 -8.32 2.46 -17.63
N VAL A 27 -8.40 1.44 -16.77
CA VAL A 27 -9.03 1.51 -15.44
C VAL A 27 -8.19 2.35 -14.48
N PRO A 28 -6.94 1.99 -14.14
CA PRO A 28 -6.16 2.73 -13.17
C PRO A 28 -5.74 4.11 -13.71
N MET A 29 -5.61 4.29 -15.04
CA MET A 29 -5.37 5.61 -15.63
C MET A 29 -6.60 6.51 -15.59
N SER A 30 -7.82 5.96 -15.71
CA SER A 30 -9.06 6.69 -15.45
C SER A 30 -9.12 7.12 -13.98
N LEU A 31 -8.76 6.21 -13.06
CA LEU A 31 -8.71 6.50 -11.62
C LEU A 31 -7.70 7.63 -11.31
N ASN A 32 -6.51 7.54 -11.86
CA ASN A 32 -5.48 8.58 -11.78
C ASN A 32 -6.00 9.94 -12.30
N ALA A 33 -6.73 9.94 -13.42
CA ALA A 33 -7.30 11.16 -13.98
C ALA A 33 -8.33 11.81 -13.06
N VAL A 34 -9.26 11.05 -12.47
CA VAL A 34 -10.27 11.61 -11.56
C VAL A 34 -9.66 12.12 -10.25
N VAL A 35 -8.58 11.49 -9.78
CA VAL A 35 -7.81 11.97 -8.62
C VAL A 35 -7.09 13.28 -8.95
N LYS A 36 -6.39 13.37 -10.09
CA LYS A 36 -5.74 14.62 -10.54
C LYS A 36 -6.73 15.77 -10.73
N LEU A 37 -7.95 15.44 -11.18
CA LEU A 37 -9.03 16.41 -11.36
C LEU A 37 -9.77 16.75 -10.05
N LYS A 38 -9.49 16.06 -8.93
CA LYS A 38 -10.21 16.21 -7.65
C LYS A 38 -11.73 16.01 -7.77
N VAL A 39 -12.12 15.03 -8.59
CA VAL A 39 -13.55 14.72 -8.82
C VAL A 39 -14.25 14.26 -7.53
N ALA A 40 -13.57 13.44 -6.73
CA ALA A 40 -14.16 12.92 -5.50
C ALA A 40 -14.48 14.05 -4.51
N ASP A 41 -13.53 14.96 -4.28
CA ASP A 41 -13.72 16.13 -3.43
C ASP A 41 -14.84 17.05 -3.96
N ALA A 42 -14.92 17.23 -5.28
CA ALA A 42 -15.96 18.05 -5.90
C ALA A 42 -17.38 17.45 -5.73
N ILE A 43 -17.51 16.12 -5.70
CA ILE A 43 -18.79 15.45 -5.44
C ILE A 43 -19.13 15.50 -3.94
N TRP A 44 -18.14 15.34 -3.06
CA TRP A 44 -18.32 15.24 -1.61
C TRP A 44 -18.51 16.57 -0.87
N GLU A 45 -18.65 17.69 -1.59
CA GLU A 45 -18.63 19.03 -1.00
C GLU A 45 -19.62 19.18 0.18
N VAL A 46 -19.10 19.66 1.33
CA VAL A 46 -19.83 19.80 2.62
C VAL A 46 -20.35 18.46 3.18
N GLY A 47 -19.68 17.35 2.89
CA GLY A 47 -20.06 16.02 3.40
C GLY A 47 -21.32 15.45 2.76
N SER A 48 -21.81 16.06 1.68
CA SER A 48 -22.95 15.58 0.91
C SER A 48 -22.47 14.77 -0.27
N ASN A 49 -23.06 13.60 -0.50
CA ASN A 49 -22.77 12.76 -1.66
C ASN A 49 -23.84 12.91 -2.75
N THR A 50 -24.23 14.16 -3.04
CA THR A 50 -25.34 14.46 -3.95
C THR A 50 -24.97 14.11 -5.39
N PRO A 51 -25.83 13.42 -6.16
CA PRO A 51 -25.54 13.13 -7.57
C PRO A 51 -25.37 14.39 -8.42
N LEU A 52 -24.22 14.51 -9.09
CA LEU A 52 -23.88 15.62 -9.99
C LEU A 52 -23.66 15.12 -11.42
N SER A 53 -24.10 15.91 -12.40
CA SER A 53 -23.72 15.73 -13.79
C SER A 53 -22.22 16.03 -14.00
N PRO A 54 -21.59 15.47 -15.05
CA PRO A 54 -20.20 15.78 -15.39
C PRO A 54 -19.93 17.28 -15.59
N ALA A 55 -20.90 18.03 -16.12
CA ALA A 55 -20.78 19.49 -16.29
C ALA A 55 -20.76 20.23 -14.94
N GLU A 56 -21.63 19.83 -13.98
CA GLU A 56 -21.63 20.40 -12.63
C GLU A 56 -20.33 20.07 -11.88
N ILE A 57 -19.81 18.84 -12.03
CA ILE A 57 -18.52 18.44 -11.44
C ILE A 57 -17.39 19.34 -11.98
N LEU A 58 -17.31 19.52 -13.30
CA LEU A 58 -16.30 20.40 -13.91
C LEU A 58 -16.45 21.85 -13.45
N ALA A 59 -17.68 22.37 -13.36
CA ALA A 59 -17.94 23.71 -12.88
C ALA A 59 -17.49 23.90 -11.42
N LYS A 60 -17.62 22.88 -10.56
CA LYS A 60 -17.06 22.90 -9.20
C LYS A 60 -15.53 22.88 -9.17
N ILE A 61 -14.90 22.07 -10.01
CA ILE A 61 -13.44 21.92 -10.05
C ILE A 61 -12.75 23.17 -10.62
N ARG A 62 -13.32 23.76 -11.69
CA ARG A 62 -12.65 24.77 -12.51
C ARG A 62 -13.34 26.15 -12.48
N GLY A 63 -14.48 26.26 -11.80
CA GLY A 63 -15.35 27.43 -11.83
C GLY A 63 -16.26 27.48 -13.08
N PRO A 64 -17.26 28.38 -13.12
CA PRO A 64 -18.24 28.45 -14.21
C PRO A 64 -17.66 28.74 -15.60
N GLN A 65 -16.46 29.32 -15.67
CA GLN A 65 -15.76 29.63 -16.93
C GLN A 65 -14.55 28.72 -17.20
N GLY A 66 -14.33 27.70 -16.36
CA GLY A 66 -13.11 26.90 -16.34
C GLY A 66 -12.91 25.89 -17.48
N GLY A 67 -13.83 25.85 -18.45
CA GLY A 67 -13.80 24.92 -19.57
C GLY A 67 -13.77 23.44 -19.15
N GLY A 68 -13.42 22.57 -20.10
CA GLY A 68 -13.40 21.12 -19.92
C GLY A 68 -14.53 20.42 -20.67
N ASP A 69 -14.31 19.15 -20.98
CA ASP A 69 -15.22 18.36 -21.79
C ASP A 69 -16.01 17.40 -20.89
N SER A 70 -17.28 17.74 -20.68
CA SER A 70 -18.20 16.96 -19.84
C SER A 70 -18.49 15.57 -20.40
N GLU A 71 -18.42 15.39 -21.73
CA GLU A 71 -18.62 14.08 -22.36
C GLU A 71 -17.41 13.18 -22.12
N ASN A 72 -16.20 13.71 -22.23
CA ASN A 72 -14.98 12.97 -21.91
C ASN A 72 -14.91 12.63 -20.42
N LEU A 73 -15.28 13.55 -19.51
CA LEU A 73 -15.40 13.22 -18.09
C LEU A 73 -16.45 12.11 -17.88
N GLN A 74 -17.61 12.19 -18.53
CA GLN A 74 -18.65 11.16 -18.45
C GLN A 74 -18.12 9.77 -18.83
N ARG A 75 -17.32 9.66 -19.90
CA ARG A 75 -16.73 8.38 -20.33
C ARG A 75 -15.81 7.78 -19.26
N ILE A 76 -15.01 8.63 -18.61
CA ILE A 76 -14.12 8.23 -17.49
C ILE A 76 -14.96 7.76 -16.29
N LEU A 77 -15.99 8.52 -15.89
CA LEU A 77 -16.85 8.17 -14.75
C LEU A 77 -17.61 6.86 -15.00
N ARG A 78 -18.12 6.64 -16.21
CA ARG A 78 -18.80 5.38 -16.58
C ARG A 78 -17.88 4.17 -16.52
N MET A 79 -16.62 4.30 -16.92
CA MET A 79 -15.63 3.24 -16.76
C MET A 79 -15.46 2.89 -15.28
N LEU A 80 -15.23 3.90 -14.45
CA LEU A 80 -14.96 3.71 -13.02
C LEU A 80 -16.20 3.28 -12.22
N MET A 81 -17.42 3.53 -12.71
CA MET A 81 -18.65 2.96 -12.15
C MET A 81 -18.65 1.43 -12.20
N SER A 82 -18.17 0.83 -13.30
CA SER A 82 -18.09 -0.65 -13.41
C SER A 82 -17.10 -1.29 -12.42
N TYR A 83 -16.26 -0.48 -11.77
CA TYR A 83 -15.32 -0.88 -10.73
C TYR A 83 -15.73 -0.39 -9.33
N GLY A 84 -16.96 0.13 -9.18
CA GLY A 84 -17.53 0.53 -7.90
C GLY A 84 -16.94 1.81 -7.30
N VAL A 85 -16.37 2.69 -8.13
CA VAL A 85 -15.87 4.00 -7.70
C VAL A 85 -16.99 5.03 -7.63
N PHE A 86 -17.91 5.01 -8.60
CA PHE A 86 -19.07 5.90 -8.67
C PHE A 86 -20.37 5.09 -8.77
N GLU A 87 -21.46 5.68 -8.31
CA GLU A 87 -22.82 5.21 -8.62
C GLU A 87 -23.42 6.09 -9.72
N GLU A 88 -24.15 5.47 -10.64
CA GLU A 88 -24.80 6.18 -11.75
C GLU A 88 -26.29 6.36 -11.47
N HIS A 89 -26.76 7.59 -11.67
CA HIS A 89 -28.16 7.98 -11.54
C HIS A 89 -28.63 8.52 -12.88
N VAL A 90 -29.54 7.78 -13.53
CA VAL A 90 -30.12 8.16 -14.82
C VAL A 90 -31.43 8.89 -14.56
N VAL A 91 -31.48 10.18 -14.93
CA VAL A 91 -32.71 10.97 -14.88
C VAL A 91 -33.31 10.99 -16.29
N ASP A 92 -34.50 10.41 -16.42
CA ASP A 92 -35.27 10.17 -17.66
C ASP A 92 -34.58 9.28 -18.71
N ASP A 93 -35.39 8.72 -19.62
CA ASP A 93 -35.04 7.54 -20.45
C ASP A 93 -33.94 7.77 -21.51
N VAL A 94 -33.31 8.97 -21.61
CA VAL A 94 -32.38 9.22 -22.73
C VAL A 94 -31.18 10.19 -22.55
N SER A 95 -30.96 11.00 -21.49
CA SER A 95 -29.83 11.97 -21.63
C SER A 95 -29.08 12.55 -20.43
N GLN A 96 -29.56 12.48 -19.19
CA GLN A 96 -28.82 13.09 -18.07
C GLN A 96 -28.34 12.05 -17.07
N ARG A 97 -27.04 11.72 -17.15
CA ARG A 97 -26.33 10.89 -16.17
C ARG A 97 -25.76 11.78 -15.07
N ARG A 98 -26.04 11.42 -13.83
CA ARG A 98 -25.47 12.04 -12.63
C ARG A 98 -24.72 10.99 -11.84
N TYR A 99 -23.72 11.40 -11.07
CA TYR A 99 -22.81 10.51 -10.36
C TYR A 99 -22.68 10.92 -8.90
N SER A 100 -22.74 9.93 -8.01
CA SER A 100 -22.32 10.03 -6.61
C SER A 100 -21.13 9.08 -6.37
N LEU A 101 -20.45 9.23 -5.23
CA LEU A 101 -19.38 8.31 -4.83
C LEU A 101 -19.96 7.01 -4.28
N ALA A 102 -19.49 5.88 -4.82
CA ALA A 102 -19.63 4.58 -4.19
C ALA A 102 -18.54 4.39 -3.12
N GLU A 103 -18.54 3.25 -2.42
CA GLU A 103 -17.60 2.97 -1.32
C GLU A 103 -16.12 3.14 -1.72
N VAL A 104 -15.70 2.69 -2.91
CA VAL A 104 -14.32 2.88 -3.38
C VAL A 104 -14.04 4.37 -3.64
N GLY A 105 -14.99 5.10 -4.22
CA GLY A 105 -14.83 6.53 -4.50
C GLY A 105 -14.73 7.38 -3.23
N LYS A 106 -15.43 7.01 -2.17
CA LYS A 106 -15.34 7.69 -0.86
C LYS A 106 -13.92 7.63 -0.28
N SER A 107 -13.16 6.57 -0.57
CA SER A 107 -11.77 6.44 -0.14
C SER A 107 -10.81 7.44 -0.80
N LEU A 108 -11.24 8.10 -1.89
CA LEU A 108 -10.48 9.11 -2.62
C LEU A 108 -10.75 10.54 -2.10
N VAL A 109 -11.76 10.71 -1.25
CA VAL A 109 -12.06 12.01 -0.63
C VAL A 109 -10.95 12.37 0.34
N THR A 110 -10.46 13.60 0.21
CA THR A 110 -9.43 14.16 1.07
C THR A 110 -10.00 14.44 2.47
N ASP A 111 -9.39 13.87 3.51
CA ASP A 111 -9.80 14.09 4.90
C ASP A 111 -9.26 15.41 5.48
N VAL A 112 -9.55 15.65 6.77
CA VAL A 112 -9.13 16.87 7.49
C VAL A 112 -7.60 17.03 7.58
N ASP A 113 -6.86 15.93 7.50
CA ASP A 113 -5.40 15.90 7.54
C ASP A 113 -4.80 15.91 6.12
N SER A 114 -5.63 16.17 5.10
CA SER A 114 -5.27 16.13 3.68
C SER A 114 -4.82 14.75 3.18
N LEU A 115 -5.31 13.68 3.80
CA LEU A 115 -5.00 12.30 3.43
C LEU A 115 -6.17 11.65 2.69
N SER A 116 -5.84 10.81 1.71
CA SER A 116 -6.79 9.90 1.04
C SER A 116 -6.03 8.79 0.31
N HIS A 117 -6.75 7.78 -0.20
CA HIS A 117 -6.17 6.80 -1.12
C HIS A 117 -5.81 7.42 -2.48
N GLY A 118 -6.20 8.67 -2.75
CA GLY A 118 -5.80 9.41 -3.94
C GLY A 118 -4.28 9.51 -4.08
N SER A 119 -3.55 9.80 -3.00
CA SER A 119 -2.08 9.85 -3.02
C SER A 119 -1.47 8.49 -3.39
N TYR A 120 -2.06 7.39 -2.92
CA TYR A 120 -1.64 6.04 -3.30
C TYR A 120 -1.83 5.77 -4.80
N VAL A 121 -2.97 6.19 -5.36
CA VAL A 121 -3.21 6.14 -6.81
C VAL A 121 -2.17 6.98 -7.56
N LEU A 122 -1.92 8.23 -7.16
CA LEU A 122 -0.95 9.10 -7.83
C LEU A 122 0.47 8.51 -7.78
N GLN A 123 0.86 7.95 -6.63
CA GLN A 123 2.17 7.31 -6.45
C GLN A 123 2.40 6.16 -7.42
N HIS A 124 1.39 5.29 -7.62
CA HIS A 124 1.53 4.12 -8.50
C HIS A 124 1.61 4.50 -10.00
N HIS A 125 1.25 5.73 -10.33
CA HIS A 125 1.15 6.22 -11.70
C HIS A 125 2.03 7.45 -11.98
N GLN A 126 3.08 7.68 -11.17
CA GLN A 126 4.10 8.64 -11.57
C GLN A 126 4.85 8.12 -12.80
N ASP A 127 5.30 9.03 -13.66
CA ASP A 127 5.88 8.70 -14.97
C ASP A 127 7.06 7.71 -14.88
N ALA A 128 7.87 7.81 -13.83
CA ALA A 128 9.01 6.93 -13.62
C ALA A 128 8.60 5.46 -13.36
N LEU A 129 7.51 5.23 -12.60
CA LEU A 129 6.97 3.88 -12.39
C LEU A 129 6.32 3.36 -13.66
N MET A 130 5.58 4.21 -14.38
CA MET A 130 4.95 3.85 -15.65
C MET A 130 5.96 3.39 -16.70
N ARG A 131 7.15 4.01 -16.75
CA ARG A 131 8.25 3.52 -17.60
C ARG A 131 8.73 2.14 -17.17
N ALA A 132 8.91 1.90 -15.87
CA ALA A 132 9.38 0.63 -15.33
C ALA A 132 8.46 -0.55 -15.67
N TRP A 133 7.14 -0.32 -15.72
CA TRP A 133 6.16 -1.36 -16.06
C TRP A 133 6.37 -1.99 -17.45
N THR A 134 6.88 -1.22 -18.41
CA THR A 134 7.20 -1.75 -19.74
C THR A 134 8.37 -2.75 -19.73
N MET A 135 9.14 -2.76 -18.64
CA MET A 135 10.32 -3.59 -18.44
C MET A 135 10.11 -4.72 -17.43
N VAL A 136 8.87 -5.02 -17.00
CA VAL A 136 8.63 -6.06 -15.97
C VAL A 136 9.22 -7.43 -16.32
N HIS A 137 9.21 -7.80 -17.61
CA HIS A 137 9.80 -9.04 -18.11
C HIS A 137 11.32 -9.14 -17.85
N GLU A 138 12.01 -8.01 -17.70
CA GLU A 138 13.43 -7.96 -17.41
C GLU A 138 13.78 -8.48 -16.01
N ALA A 139 12.85 -8.47 -15.06
CA ALA A 139 13.06 -9.10 -13.76
C ALA A 139 13.26 -10.62 -13.89
N VAL A 140 12.67 -11.25 -14.93
CA VAL A 140 12.83 -12.67 -15.24
C VAL A 140 14.12 -12.92 -16.01
N ASN A 141 14.41 -12.09 -17.01
CA ASN A 141 15.62 -12.22 -17.84
C ASN A 141 16.90 -11.99 -17.04
N ASP A 142 16.89 -10.97 -16.17
CA ASP A 142 18.02 -10.59 -15.33
C ASP A 142 17.53 -9.90 -14.06
N SER A 143 17.54 -10.67 -12.97
CA SER A 143 17.13 -10.24 -11.63
C SER A 143 18.26 -9.57 -10.83
N SER A 144 19.41 -9.27 -11.44
CA SER A 144 20.49 -8.53 -10.77
C SER A 144 20.19 -7.04 -10.63
N THR A 145 19.32 -6.51 -11.51
CA THR A 145 18.93 -5.09 -11.55
C THR A 145 17.43 -4.98 -11.73
N GLU A 146 16.73 -4.26 -10.84
CA GLU A 146 15.29 -4.09 -10.92
C GLU A 146 14.84 -3.32 -12.19
N PRO A 147 13.66 -3.66 -12.76
CA PRO A 147 13.11 -2.97 -13.92
C PRO A 147 13.07 -1.44 -13.80
N PHE A 148 12.81 -0.92 -12.60
CA PHE A 148 12.85 0.52 -12.36
C PHE A 148 14.22 1.14 -12.63
N VAL A 149 15.31 0.52 -12.16
CA VAL A 149 16.68 1.00 -12.43
C VAL A 149 16.98 0.89 -13.92
N LYS A 150 16.59 -0.20 -14.58
CA LYS A 150 16.78 -0.35 -16.04
C LYS A 150 16.07 0.77 -16.82
N ALA A 151 14.89 1.20 -16.37
CA ALA A 151 14.09 2.24 -17.01
C ALA A 151 14.52 3.67 -16.66
N ASN A 152 15.08 3.91 -15.47
CA ASN A 152 15.28 5.26 -14.92
C ASN A 152 16.74 5.56 -14.50
N GLY A 153 17.64 4.57 -14.57
CA GLY A 153 19.08 4.71 -14.31
C GLY A 153 19.51 4.64 -12.85
N GLU A 154 18.58 4.66 -11.88
CA GLU A 154 18.89 4.62 -10.45
C GLU A 154 17.73 4.07 -9.61
N PRO A 155 17.96 3.65 -8.35
CA PRO A 155 16.92 3.09 -7.49
C PRO A 155 15.79 4.07 -7.16
N ALA A 156 14.58 3.54 -6.97
CA ALA A 156 13.37 4.31 -6.77
C ALA A 156 13.45 5.37 -5.66
N TYR A 157 13.95 5.00 -4.47
CA TYR A 157 14.06 5.94 -3.35
C TYR A 157 15.00 7.11 -3.64
N ASN A 158 16.14 6.85 -4.31
CA ASN A 158 17.08 7.89 -4.72
C ASN A 158 16.45 8.81 -5.77
N TYR A 159 15.73 8.22 -6.73
CA TYR A 159 15.05 8.95 -7.79
C TYR A 159 14.03 9.96 -7.23
N TYR A 160 13.12 9.50 -6.35
CA TYR A 160 12.12 10.39 -5.75
C TYR A 160 12.73 11.39 -4.77
N GLY A 161 13.74 10.98 -4.00
CA GLY A 161 14.41 11.85 -3.03
C GLY A 161 15.02 13.12 -3.64
N LYS A 162 15.28 13.13 -4.96
CA LYS A 162 15.79 14.29 -5.70
C LYS A 162 14.71 15.31 -6.08
N ASN A 163 13.44 14.93 -6.05
CA ASN A 163 12.32 15.80 -6.42
C ASN A 163 11.32 15.93 -5.26
N PRO A 164 11.22 17.11 -4.60
CA PRO A 164 10.33 17.30 -3.45
C PRO A 164 8.85 16.99 -3.73
N GLU A 165 8.36 17.28 -4.94
CA GLU A 165 6.97 17.00 -5.32
C GLU A 165 6.72 15.49 -5.41
N MET A 166 7.57 14.76 -6.13
CA MET A 166 7.47 13.31 -6.26
C MET A 166 7.63 12.60 -4.92
N ASN A 167 8.57 13.08 -4.10
CA ASN A 167 8.80 12.55 -2.76
C ASN A 167 7.59 12.78 -1.86
N SER A 168 6.95 13.95 -1.92
CA SER A 168 5.77 14.24 -1.10
C SER A 168 4.56 13.36 -1.49
N ILE A 169 4.37 13.07 -2.78
CA ILE A 169 3.35 12.10 -3.23
C ILE A 169 3.63 10.71 -2.64
N MET A 170 4.88 10.25 -2.69
CA MET A 170 5.28 8.96 -2.11
C MET A 170 5.02 8.91 -0.60
N LEU A 171 5.44 9.94 0.14
CA LEU A 171 5.22 10.01 1.59
C LEU A 171 3.72 10.02 1.93
N ASN A 172 2.92 10.85 1.23
CA ASN A 172 1.48 10.90 1.43
C ASN A 172 0.78 9.57 1.09
N ALA A 173 1.25 8.86 0.05
CA ALA A 173 0.76 7.54 -0.29
C ALA A 173 1.03 6.52 0.82
N MET A 174 2.25 6.53 1.37
CA MET A 174 2.61 5.63 2.47
C MET A 174 1.82 5.95 3.74
N SER A 175 1.61 7.22 4.06
CA SER A 175 0.78 7.65 5.20
C SER A 175 -0.69 7.29 5.01
N GLY A 176 -1.25 7.53 3.81
CA GLY A 176 -2.65 7.22 3.50
C GLY A 176 -3.01 5.74 3.64
N VAL A 177 -2.03 4.84 3.43
CA VAL A 177 -2.20 3.39 3.66
C VAL A 177 -1.86 3.01 5.11
N SER A 178 -0.82 3.60 5.69
CA SER A 178 -0.33 3.20 7.02
C SER A 178 -1.25 3.64 8.16
N VAL A 179 -1.82 4.85 8.10
CA VAL A 179 -2.63 5.39 9.20
C VAL A 179 -3.92 4.57 9.43
N PRO A 180 -4.73 4.24 8.41
CA PRO A 180 -5.91 3.39 8.60
C PRO A 180 -5.55 2.01 9.15
N PHE A 181 -4.49 1.39 8.60
CA PHE A 181 -3.98 0.11 9.10
C PHE A 181 -3.60 0.20 10.59
N MET A 182 -2.78 1.20 10.95
CA MET A 182 -2.31 1.37 12.33
C MET A 182 -3.48 1.62 13.30
N LYS A 183 -4.52 2.37 12.89
CA LYS A 183 -5.74 2.52 13.70
C LYS A 183 -6.40 1.16 13.96
N ALA A 184 -6.56 0.33 12.93
CA ALA A 184 -7.16 -0.99 13.06
C ALA A 184 -6.34 -1.92 13.98
N ILE A 185 -5.01 -1.96 13.83
CA ILE A 185 -4.18 -2.80 14.72
C ILE A 185 -4.23 -2.31 16.17
N LEU A 186 -4.22 -1.01 16.41
CA LEU A 186 -4.24 -0.46 17.77
C LEU A 186 -5.59 -0.68 18.49
N GLU A 187 -6.64 -1.06 17.75
CA GLU A 187 -7.93 -1.47 18.30
C GLU A 187 -8.05 -3.00 18.45
N GLY A 188 -7.44 -3.77 17.56
CA GLY A 188 -7.61 -5.23 17.49
C GLY A 188 -6.43 -6.09 17.97
N TYR A 189 -5.28 -5.49 18.31
CA TYR A 189 -4.05 -6.20 18.65
C TYR A 189 -3.48 -5.81 20.01
N ASP A 190 -3.41 -6.79 20.92
CA ASP A 190 -2.93 -6.60 22.29
C ASP A 190 -1.42 -6.85 22.48
N GLY A 191 -0.68 -7.13 21.42
CA GLY A 191 0.73 -7.53 21.55
C GLY A 191 1.66 -6.47 22.15
N PHE A 192 1.23 -5.21 22.21
CA PHE A 192 1.95 -4.10 22.85
C PHE A 192 1.74 -4.01 24.37
N GLN A 193 0.80 -4.76 24.93
CA GLN A 193 0.56 -4.76 26.38
C GLN A 193 1.80 -5.27 27.13
N GLY A 194 2.16 -4.57 28.21
CA GLY A 194 3.31 -4.93 29.05
C GLY A 194 4.69 -4.49 28.53
N VAL A 195 4.79 -4.04 27.28
CA VAL A 195 6.04 -3.50 26.69
C VAL A 195 6.42 -2.18 27.38
N LYS A 196 7.70 -2.02 27.76
CA LYS A 196 8.25 -0.76 28.31
C LYS A 196 9.13 -0.03 27.31
N THR A 197 9.94 -0.77 26.56
CA THR A 197 10.77 -0.26 25.46
C THR A 197 10.37 -0.94 24.16
N LEU A 198 9.89 -0.15 23.20
CA LEU A 198 9.53 -0.61 21.85
C LEU A 198 10.53 -0.07 20.82
N VAL A 199 11.07 -0.95 19.98
CA VAL A 199 11.95 -0.56 18.87
C VAL A 199 11.21 -0.69 17.56
N ASP A 200 11.01 0.40 16.83
CA ASP A 200 10.46 0.40 15.46
C ASP A 200 11.64 0.40 14.47
N VAL A 201 11.81 -0.68 13.71
CA VAL A 201 12.91 -0.86 12.76
C VAL A 201 12.40 -0.60 11.35
N GLY A 202 13.11 0.26 10.61
CA GLY A 202 12.58 0.83 9.37
C GLY A 202 11.47 1.85 9.65
N GLY A 203 11.51 2.49 10.83
CA GLY A 203 10.44 3.36 11.31
C GLY A 203 10.32 4.70 10.58
N SER A 204 11.26 5.03 9.69
CA SER A 204 11.28 6.27 8.91
C SER A 204 11.14 7.51 9.80
N GLY A 205 10.13 8.36 9.56
CA GLY A 205 9.80 9.52 10.39
C GLY A 205 9.26 9.19 11.79
N GLY A 206 8.94 7.93 12.08
CA GLY A 206 8.45 7.48 13.38
C GLY A 206 6.94 7.60 13.59
N ASP A 207 6.15 7.77 12.52
CA ASP A 207 4.69 7.95 12.62
C ASP A 207 3.98 6.74 13.23
N CYS A 208 4.36 5.52 12.83
CA CYS A 208 3.78 4.30 13.39
C CYS A 208 4.10 4.19 14.89
N LEU A 209 5.38 4.39 15.26
CA LEU A 209 5.81 4.40 16.65
C LEU A 209 5.07 5.46 17.48
N LYS A 210 4.89 6.67 16.94
CA LYS A 210 4.11 7.74 17.59
C LYS A 210 2.68 7.27 17.91
N MET A 211 1.97 6.73 16.92
CA MET A 211 0.60 6.24 17.11
C MET A 211 0.52 5.13 18.17
N ILE A 212 1.48 4.19 18.17
CA ILE A 212 1.54 3.11 19.18
C ILE A 212 1.74 3.71 20.58
N LEU A 213 2.66 4.65 20.73
CA LEU A 213 2.97 5.29 22.01
C LEU A 213 1.80 6.12 22.55
N GLU A 214 1.06 6.82 21.68
CA GLU A 214 -0.14 7.58 22.06
C GLU A 214 -1.25 6.67 22.59
N LYS A 215 -1.45 5.49 21.98
CA LYS A 215 -2.42 4.49 22.45
C LYS A 215 -1.96 3.78 23.73
N HIS A 216 -0.67 3.43 23.81
CA HIS A 216 -0.09 2.63 24.89
C HIS A 216 0.82 3.49 25.78
N SER A 217 0.21 4.26 26.68
CA SER A 217 0.92 5.12 27.63
C SER A 217 1.89 4.38 28.55
N SER A 218 1.73 3.06 28.69
CA SER A 218 2.63 2.18 29.46
C SER A 218 4.02 1.98 28.85
N ILE A 219 4.18 2.25 27.55
CA ILE A 219 5.47 2.23 26.86
C ILE A 219 6.20 3.53 27.24
N GLN A 220 7.33 3.37 27.92
CA GLN A 220 8.10 4.48 28.49
C GLN A 220 9.08 5.07 27.49
N LEU A 221 9.61 4.22 26.60
CA LEU A 221 10.59 4.59 25.59
C LEU A 221 10.25 3.92 24.25
N GLY A 222 10.06 4.75 23.23
CA GLY A 222 10.11 4.32 21.83
C GLY A 222 11.51 4.53 21.27
N ILE A 223 12.02 3.59 20.47
CA ILE A 223 13.24 3.75 19.69
C ILE A 223 12.87 3.67 18.21
N ASN A 224 12.98 4.79 17.49
CA ASN A 224 12.83 4.81 16.05
C ASN A 224 14.19 4.53 15.42
N PHE A 225 14.34 3.37 14.78
CA PHE A 225 15.59 2.90 14.19
C PHE A 225 15.47 2.81 12.67
N ASP A 226 16.33 3.56 11.98
CA ASP A 226 16.41 3.59 10.52
C ASP A 226 17.85 3.97 10.11
N LEU A 227 18.10 4.14 8.81
CA LEU A 227 19.38 4.65 8.31
C LEU A 227 19.69 6.04 8.91
N PRO A 228 20.98 6.36 9.18
CA PRO A 228 21.37 7.63 9.79
C PRO A 228 20.77 8.87 9.12
N GLU A 229 20.82 8.93 7.79
CA GLU A 229 20.32 10.03 6.97
C GLU A 229 18.78 10.15 6.95
N VAL A 230 18.06 9.08 7.31
CA VAL A 230 16.60 9.08 7.42
C VAL A 230 16.20 9.63 8.79
N VAL A 231 16.78 9.09 9.86
CA VAL A 231 16.44 9.51 11.23
C VAL A 231 16.91 10.94 11.55
N GLU A 232 17.94 11.45 10.89
CA GLU A 232 18.39 12.84 11.02
C GLU A 232 17.29 13.84 10.61
N LYS A 233 16.42 13.45 9.69
CA LYS A 233 15.32 14.27 9.17
C LYS A 233 14.00 14.01 9.91
N ALA A 234 13.97 13.07 10.85
CA ALA A 234 12.75 12.70 11.56
C ALA A 234 12.31 13.84 12.51
N PRO A 235 10.99 14.10 12.62
CA PRO A 235 10.46 15.07 13.56
C PRO A 235 10.74 14.63 15.00
N GLN A 236 10.87 15.59 15.92
CA GLN A 236 10.95 15.28 17.34
C GLN A 236 9.61 14.73 17.85
N ILE A 237 9.62 13.51 18.38
CA ILE A 237 8.44 12.85 18.93
C ILE A 237 8.65 12.62 20.44
N PRO A 238 7.71 13.05 21.31
CA PRO A 238 7.82 12.83 22.75
C PRO A 238 8.00 11.34 23.11
N ARG A 239 8.96 11.06 24.01
CA ARG A 239 9.35 9.71 24.46
C ARG A 239 9.94 8.80 23.36
N VAL A 240 10.27 9.35 22.20
CA VAL A 240 10.98 8.63 21.14
C VAL A 240 12.43 9.04 21.11
N LYS A 241 13.32 8.07 20.97
CA LYS A 241 14.72 8.27 20.63
C LYS A 241 14.95 7.80 19.20
N HIS A 242 15.41 8.70 18.34
CA HIS A 242 15.84 8.36 16.99
C HIS A 242 17.27 7.83 17.03
N ILE A 243 17.51 6.65 16.44
CA ILE A 243 18.83 6.01 16.38
C ILE A 243 19.11 5.60 14.94
N GLY A 244 20.23 6.10 14.39
CA GLY A 244 20.70 5.74 13.07
C GLY A 244 21.53 4.45 13.12
N GLY A 245 21.33 3.55 12.16
CA GLY A 245 22.18 2.38 12.01
C GLY A 245 21.74 1.47 10.87
N ASP A 246 22.27 0.25 10.91
CA ASP A 246 22.01 -0.78 9.90
C ASP A 246 21.47 -2.04 10.58
N MET A 247 20.25 -2.43 10.21
CA MET A 247 19.55 -3.61 10.74
C MET A 247 20.23 -4.94 10.39
N PHE A 248 21.06 -4.98 9.33
CA PHE A 248 21.87 -6.15 8.99
C PHE A 248 23.00 -6.39 10.00
N ASN A 249 23.41 -5.34 10.71
CA ASN A 249 24.52 -5.40 11.67
C ASN A 249 24.01 -5.51 13.11
N SER A 250 23.19 -4.55 13.56
CA SER A 250 22.69 -4.53 14.94
C SER A 250 21.42 -3.70 15.07
N ILE A 251 20.47 -4.20 15.84
CA ILE A 251 19.24 -3.49 16.22
C ILE A 251 19.33 -3.08 17.71
N PRO A 252 18.88 -1.88 18.11
CA PRO A 252 18.80 -1.49 19.51
C PRO A 252 18.01 -2.49 20.36
N LYS A 253 18.40 -2.67 21.63
CA LYS A 253 17.66 -3.56 22.54
C LYS A 253 16.33 -2.95 22.94
N GLY A 254 15.31 -3.79 23.06
CA GLY A 254 13.98 -3.45 23.58
C GLY A 254 13.19 -4.69 23.97
N ASP A 255 12.08 -4.52 24.68
CA ASP A 255 11.22 -5.63 25.11
C ASP A 255 10.45 -6.23 23.93
N ALA A 256 10.12 -5.36 22.96
CA ALA A 256 9.53 -5.74 21.69
C ALA A 256 10.19 -4.97 20.53
N ILE A 257 10.21 -5.62 19.37
CA ILE A 257 10.60 -5.02 18.10
C ILE A 257 9.37 -5.01 17.20
N PHE A 258 9.13 -3.88 16.56
CA PHE A 258 8.10 -3.67 15.55
C PHE A 258 8.77 -3.40 14.21
N MET A 259 8.23 -3.99 13.14
CA MET A 259 8.56 -3.67 11.75
C MET A 259 7.28 -3.63 10.96
N LYS A 260 7.10 -2.61 10.13
CA LYS A 260 6.00 -2.55 9.19
C LYS A 260 6.52 -2.40 7.77
N TRP A 261 6.17 -3.35 6.91
CA TRP A 261 6.43 -3.30 5.48
C TRP A 261 7.93 -3.18 5.14
N VAL A 262 8.75 -3.96 5.84
CA VAL A 262 10.21 -3.94 5.68
C VAL A 262 10.67 -5.20 4.95
N LEU A 263 10.17 -6.37 5.35
CA LEU A 263 10.69 -7.67 4.90
C LEU A 263 10.39 -7.98 3.42
N THR A 264 9.44 -7.29 2.81
CA THR A 264 9.04 -7.50 1.40
C THR A 264 10.13 -7.16 0.39
N THR A 265 11.00 -6.19 0.68
CA THR A 265 12.06 -5.74 -0.24
C THR A 265 13.35 -6.56 -0.10
N TRP A 266 13.35 -7.60 0.74
CA TRP A 266 14.53 -8.41 1.04
C TRP A 266 14.36 -9.86 0.58
N THR A 267 15.48 -10.48 0.22
CA THR A 267 15.56 -11.91 -0.06
C THR A 267 15.38 -12.74 1.21
N ASP A 268 15.15 -14.04 1.08
CA ASP A 268 14.96 -14.92 2.25
C ASP A 268 16.21 -14.96 3.16
N ASP A 269 17.41 -14.95 2.59
CA ASP A 269 18.67 -14.92 3.37
C ASP A 269 18.84 -13.61 4.13
N GLU A 270 18.50 -12.49 3.50
CA GLU A 270 18.52 -11.16 4.13
C GLU A 270 17.46 -11.03 5.21
N CYS A 271 16.22 -11.49 4.95
CA CYS A 271 15.18 -11.55 5.98
C CYS A 271 15.64 -12.39 7.18
N LYS A 272 16.27 -13.54 6.95
CA LYS A 272 16.82 -14.36 8.02
C LYS A 272 17.88 -13.62 8.83
N GLN A 273 18.77 -12.86 8.17
CA GLN A 273 19.76 -12.04 8.86
C GLN A 273 19.10 -10.93 9.70
N ILE A 274 18.15 -10.19 9.13
CA ILE A 274 17.38 -9.15 9.83
C ILE A 274 16.66 -9.73 11.04
N MET A 275 15.94 -10.84 10.87
CA MET A 275 15.23 -11.53 11.95
C MET A 275 16.20 -12.06 13.01
N LYS A 276 17.43 -12.46 12.64
CA LYS A 276 18.46 -12.84 13.60
C LYS A 276 18.93 -11.65 14.44
N SER A 277 19.11 -10.48 13.82
CA SER A 277 19.39 -9.23 14.53
C SER A 277 18.26 -8.90 15.52
N CYS A 278 16.99 -9.08 15.12
CA CYS A 278 15.84 -8.90 16.02
C CYS A 278 15.93 -9.85 17.22
N TYR A 279 16.14 -11.14 16.95
CA TYR A 279 16.25 -12.16 17.99
C TYR A 279 17.34 -11.82 19.02
N ASN A 280 18.49 -11.30 18.57
CA ASN A 280 19.61 -10.93 19.43
C ASN A 280 19.34 -9.67 20.26
N ALA A 281 18.52 -8.75 19.75
CA ALA A 281 18.15 -7.50 20.42
C ALA A 281 17.04 -7.68 21.48
N LEU A 282 16.28 -8.77 21.42
CA LEU A 282 15.20 -9.08 22.36
C LEU A 282 15.70 -9.79 23.64
N PRO A 283 15.11 -9.53 24.81
CA PRO A 283 15.29 -10.35 26.02
C PRO A 283 14.60 -11.72 25.89
N GLU A 284 14.81 -12.60 26.86
CA GLU A 284 13.93 -13.77 27.03
C GLU A 284 12.48 -13.32 27.12
N LYS A 285 11.56 -14.08 26.50
CA LYS A 285 10.12 -13.73 26.38
C LYS A 285 9.84 -12.43 25.61
N GLY A 286 10.85 -11.83 24.98
CA GLY A 286 10.66 -10.72 24.05
C GLY A 286 9.97 -11.16 22.77
N LYS A 287 9.39 -10.20 22.04
CA LYS A 287 8.62 -10.48 20.83
C LYS A 287 9.04 -9.61 19.66
N PHE A 288 9.01 -10.18 18.46
CA PHE A 288 9.13 -9.45 17.21
C PHE A 288 7.76 -9.41 16.52
N ILE A 289 7.30 -8.22 16.15
CA ILE A 289 5.98 -7.93 15.60
C ILE A 289 6.19 -7.37 14.19
N ALA A 290 5.92 -8.17 13.16
CA ALA A 290 6.06 -7.77 11.77
C ALA A 290 4.67 -7.54 11.15
N CYS A 291 4.45 -6.39 10.52
CA CYS A 291 3.23 -6.09 9.78
C CYS A 291 3.54 -6.12 8.29
N GLU A 292 3.15 -7.21 7.62
CA GLU A 292 3.54 -7.48 6.23
C GLU A 292 2.33 -7.95 5.40
N PRO A 293 2.32 -7.74 4.08
CA PRO A 293 1.38 -8.43 3.19
C PRO A 293 1.67 -9.94 3.22
N VAL A 294 0.66 -10.72 3.63
CA VAL A 294 0.75 -12.19 3.69
C VAL A 294 -0.09 -12.81 2.59
N LEU A 295 0.60 -13.48 1.67
CA LEU A 295 -0.01 -14.21 0.56
C LEU A 295 -0.87 -15.37 1.08
N PRO A 296 -2.01 -15.65 0.43
CA PRO A 296 -2.75 -16.88 0.71
C PRO A 296 -1.91 -18.09 0.30
N HIS A 297 -2.11 -19.22 0.98
CA HIS A 297 -1.45 -20.48 0.61
C HIS A 297 -1.83 -20.95 -0.80
N HIS A 298 -3.06 -20.65 -1.22
CA HIS A 298 -3.56 -20.94 -2.57
C HIS A 298 -4.01 -19.67 -3.26
N THR A 299 -3.66 -19.52 -4.53
CA THR A 299 -4.15 -18.42 -5.37
C THR A 299 -5.61 -18.66 -5.76
N ASP A 300 -6.46 -17.69 -5.46
CA ASP A 300 -7.85 -17.59 -5.93
C ASP A 300 -8.08 -16.28 -6.71
N ASP A 301 -9.31 -16.08 -7.18
CA ASP A 301 -9.74 -14.89 -7.92
C ASP A 301 -10.42 -13.84 -7.01
N SER A 302 -10.17 -13.89 -5.69
CA SER A 302 -10.69 -12.88 -4.78
C SER A 302 -9.98 -11.54 -4.99
N LYS A 303 -10.67 -10.44 -4.62
CA LYS A 303 -10.07 -9.10 -4.66
C LYS A 303 -8.84 -8.99 -3.76
N ARG A 304 -8.86 -9.66 -2.60
CA ARG A 304 -7.72 -9.68 -1.66
C ARG A 304 -6.50 -10.35 -2.30
N THR A 305 -6.66 -11.52 -2.89
CA THR A 305 -5.56 -12.24 -3.53
C THR A 305 -4.98 -11.44 -4.69
N ARG A 306 -5.82 -10.86 -5.56
CA ARG A 306 -5.34 -9.98 -6.64
C ARG A 306 -4.52 -8.81 -6.11
N ALA A 307 -5.04 -8.07 -5.13
CA ALA A 307 -4.34 -6.91 -4.57
C ALA A 307 -2.96 -7.27 -3.97
N LEU A 308 -2.86 -8.42 -3.29
CA LEU A 308 -1.60 -8.88 -2.71
C LEU A 308 -0.58 -9.33 -3.77
N LEU A 309 -1.03 -10.00 -4.83
CA LEU A 309 -0.17 -10.43 -5.93
C LEU A 309 0.26 -9.25 -6.81
N GLU A 310 -0.64 -8.29 -7.07
CA GLU A 310 -0.29 -7.04 -7.75
C GLU A 310 0.78 -6.27 -6.97
N GLY A 311 0.66 -6.21 -5.64
CA GLY A 311 1.69 -5.63 -4.77
C GLY A 311 3.03 -6.37 -4.81
N ASP A 312 3.03 -7.70 -4.92
CA ASP A 312 4.26 -8.49 -5.05
C ASP A 312 4.99 -8.15 -6.35
N ILE A 313 4.25 -8.10 -7.47
CA ILE A 313 4.80 -7.70 -8.77
C ILE A 313 5.28 -6.23 -8.72
N PHE A 314 4.60 -5.36 -7.98
CA PHE A 314 5.05 -3.98 -7.77
C PHE A 314 6.41 -3.94 -7.06
N VAL A 315 6.60 -4.70 -5.98
CA VAL A 315 7.88 -4.79 -5.28
C VAL A 315 8.99 -5.31 -6.21
N MET A 316 8.71 -6.39 -6.94
CA MET A 316 9.64 -6.96 -7.93
C MET A 316 10.05 -5.94 -9.01
N THR A 317 9.10 -5.13 -9.47
CA THR A 317 9.33 -4.18 -10.57
C THR A 317 10.03 -2.90 -10.11
N ILE A 318 9.62 -2.38 -8.95
CA ILE A 318 9.94 -1.02 -8.53
C ILE A 318 11.12 -0.95 -7.55
N TYR A 319 11.17 -1.88 -6.60
CA TYR A 319 12.09 -1.78 -5.47
C TYR A 319 13.20 -2.81 -5.48
N ARG A 320 12.85 -4.09 -5.72
CA ARG A 320 13.79 -5.18 -5.59
C ARG A 320 13.32 -6.38 -6.40
N ALA A 321 14.00 -6.71 -7.49
CA ALA A 321 13.63 -7.86 -8.34
C ALA A 321 13.59 -9.21 -7.60
N LYS A 322 14.34 -9.35 -6.51
CA LYS A 322 14.34 -10.55 -5.66
C LYS A 322 13.65 -10.38 -4.31
N GLY A 323 13.08 -9.20 -4.05
CA GLY A 323 12.14 -9.02 -2.94
C GLY A 323 10.82 -9.69 -3.29
N LYS A 324 10.11 -10.20 -2.28
CA LYS A 324 8.82 -10.87 -2.47
C LYS A 324 7.92 -10.75 -1.26
N HIS A 325 6.61 -10.75 -1.52
CA HIS A 325 5.60 -11.11 -0.54
C HIS A 325 5.68 -12.61 -0.24
N ARG A 326 5.26 -13.00 0.96
CA ARG A 326 5.42 -14.38 1.45
C ARG A 326 4.12 -14.88 2.05
N THR A 327 3.98 -16.19 2.04
CA THR A 327 2.94 -16.90 2.80
C THR A 327 3.27 -16.90 4.30
N GLU A 328 2.28 -17.16 5.14
CA GLU A 328 2.49 -17.28 6.59
C GLU A 328 3.50 -18.40 6.93
N GLU A 329 3.48 -19.50 6.18
CA GLU A 329 4.41 -20.61 6.40
C GLU A 329 5.85 -20.24 6.05
N GLU A 330 6.09 -19.49 4.98
CA GLU A 330 7.42 -18.98 4.66
C GLU A 330 7.93 -18.04 5.78
N TYR A 331 7.09 -17.14 6.29
CA TYR A 331 7.46 -16.31 7.44
C TYR A 331 7.78 -17.13 8.70
N ARG A 332 6.97 -18.15 8.99
CA ARG A 332 7.21 -19.07 10.11
C ARG A 332 8.55 -19.79 9.98
N GLN A 333 8.90 -20.26 8.78
CA GLN A 333 10.18 -20.91 8.51
C GLN A 333 11.36 -19.95 8.68
N LEU A 334 11.23 -18.71 8.19
CA LEU A 334 12.24 -17.65 8.40
C LEU A 334 12.44 -17.39 9.90
N GLY A 335 11.36 -17.23 10.67
CA GLY A 335 11.40 -17.05 12.12
C GLY A 335 12.11 -18.18 12.85
N ARG A 336 11.76 -19.43 12.55
CA ARG A 336 12.45 -20.62 13.10
C ARG A 336 13.93 -20.62 12.77
N SER A 337 14.29 -20.29 11.55
CA SER A 337 15.68 -20.25 11.10
C SER A 337 16.53 -19.15 11.79
N ALA A 338 15.88 -18.09 12.29
CA ALA A 338 16.50 -17.04 13.08
C ALA A 338 16.57 -17.39 14.59
N GLY A 339 15.76 -18.34 15.06
CA GLY A 339 15.75 -18.85 16.43
C GLY A 339 14.45 -18.61 17.19
N PHE A 340 13.44 -17.99 16.58
CA PHE A 340 12.12 -17.85 17.19
C PHE A 340 11.42 -19.21 17.29
N ALA A 341 10.74 -19.45 18.41
CA ALA A 341 10.11 -20.75 18.65
C ALA A 341 8.71 -20.88 18.02
N ASP A 342 8.00 -19.76 17.94
CA ASP A 342 6.64 -19.72 17.42
C ASP A 342 6.41 -18.46 16.56
N CYS A 343 5.43 -18.55 15.67
CA CYS A 343 4.93 -17.47 14.82
C CYS A 343 3.42 -17.56 14.69
N ARG A 344 2.73 -16.49 15.10
CA ARG A 344 1.27 -16.36 15.03
C ARG A 344 0.86 -15.20 14.15
N GLY A 345 -0.01 -15.46 13.17
CA GLY A 345 -0.68 -14.43 12.36
C GLY A 345 -1.96 -13.90 13.00
N PHE A 346 -2.14 -12.58 12.92
CA PHE A 346 -3.34 -11.85 13.32
C PHE A 346 -3.87 -11.09 12.10
N TYR A 347 -5.05 -11.51 11.63
CA TYR A 347 -5.70 -11.00 10.42
C TYR A 347 -6.74 -9.93 10.79
N ILE A 348 -6.26 -8.75 11.19
CA ILE A 348 -7.10 -7.61 11.59
C ILE A 348 -7.42 -6.72 10.39
N ASP A 349 -6.47 -6.58 9.47
CA ASP A 349 -6.60 -5.82 8.23
C ASP A 349 -6.62 -6.77 7.01
N HIS A 350 -7.22 -6.30 5.91
CA HIS A 350 -7.34 -7.10 4.71
C HIS A 350 -6.04 -7.21 3.90
N PHE A 351 -5.17 -6.21 3.97
CA PHE A 351 -3.93 -6.15 3.19
C PHE A 351 -2.72 -6.57 4.03
N PHE A 352 -2.53 -5.95 5.20
CA PHE A 352 -1.43 -6.30 6.10
C PHE A 352 -1.89 -7.32 7.15
N THR A 353 -1.01 -8.28 7.43
CA THR A 353 -1.17 -9.22 8.54
C THR A 353 -0.12 -8.90 9.59
N THR A 354 -0.53 -8.90 10.86
CA THR A 354 0.40 -8.77 11.98
C THR A 354 0.90 -10.15 12.36
N LEU A 355 2.20 -10.38 12.22
CA LEU A 355 2.90 -11.62 12.57
C LEU A 355 3.68 -11.40 13.87
N GLU A 356 3.36 -12.17 14.91
CA GLU A 356 4.09 -12.14 16.18
C GLU A 356 5.01 -13.35 16.27
N PHE A 357 6.32 -13.10 16.46
CA PHE A 357 7.35 -14.10 16.68
C PHE A 357 7.84 -14.05 18.12
N GLN A 358 7.79 -15.18 18.84
CA GLN A 358 8.19 -15.23 20.23
C GLN A 358 9.62 -15.75 20.42
N LYS A 359 10.39 -15.06 21.25
CA LYS A 359 11.63 -15.58 21.82
C LYS A 359 11.29 -16.30 23.14
N LEU A 360 11.79 -17.53 23.30
CA LEU A 360 11.58 -18.29 24.54
C LEU A 360 12.37 -17.70 25.71
#